data_AF-A0A7V7DAZ8-F1
#
_entry.id   AF-A0A7V7DAZ8-F1
#
_cell.length_a   1.000
_cell.length_b   1.000
_cell.length_c   1.000
_cell.angle_alpha   90.00
_cell.angle_beta   90.00
_cell.angle_gamma   90.00
#
_symmetry.space_group_name_H-M   'P 1'
#
loop_
_entity.id
_entity.type
_entity.pdbx_description
1 polymer ?
#
loop_
_entity_poly.entity_id
_entity_poly.type
_entity_poly.pdbx_seq_one_letter_code
_entity_poly.pdbx_strand_id
1 'polypeptide(L)'
;MIKLMTTIVLVLLLPLVSYAGVPMDTVKTGVNKVLSVAGDPALKDEAAKKSKEEKIRAIIGEFFDFSVLSRLTLGKNWKEFKPDQQKEFVGLYRTLLEDVYLGRILEYSDEKVEFAKETMLSETKAEIHTKILAKSAEIPINYRMVLQNGEWKVYDVIIEGVSMVKNYRSQFQQLLAKGSPADLLKTLREKVNKA
;
A
#
# COMPACT_ATOMS: atom_id res chain seq x y z
N MET A 1 21.73 29.13 61.45
CA MET A 1 22.11 29.49 60.07
C MET A 1 21.91 28.28 59.18
N ILE A 2 21.22 28.50 58.06
CA ILE A 2 20.68 27.54 57.10
C ILE A 2 21.79 26.95 56.22
N LYS A 3 21.65 25.68 55.78
CA LYS A 3 21.86 25.13 54.41
C LYS A 3 22.25 23.64 54.48
N LEU A 4 21.87 22.74 53.57
CA LEU A 4 20.88 22.68 52.50
C LEU A 4 20.96 21.20 52.06
N MET A 5 19.88 20.44 52.17
CA MET A 5 19.87 19.02 51.83
C MET A 5 19.70 18.89 50.32
N THR A 6 20.77 18.57 49.60
CA THR A 6 20.78 18.52 48.14
C THR A 6 20.18 17.19 47.67
N THR A 7 18.90 17.20 47.31
CA THR A 7 18.23 16.09 46.62
C THR A 7 18.69 16.06 45.16
N ILE A 8 19.44 15.02 44.77
CA ILE A 8 19.76 14.73 43.37
C ILE A 8 18.50 14.14 42.73
N VAL A 9 17.84 14.91 41.86
CA VAL A 9 16.78 14.42 40.99
C VAL A 9 17.43 13.81 39.76
N LEU A 10 17.41 12.48 39.67
CA LEU A 10 17.84 11.73 38.49
C LEU A 10 16.75 11.86 37.41
N VAL A 11 16.93 12.77 36.46
CA VAL A 11 16.07 12.89 35.28
C VAL A 11 16.45 11.78 34.29
N LEU A 12 15.65 10.72 34.24
CA LEU A 12 15.73 9.71 33.17
C LEU A 12 15.27 10.35 31.85
N LEU A 13 16.22 10.74 31.00
CA LEU A 13 15.97 10.98 29.58
C LEU A 13 15.73 9.64 28.89
N LEU A 14 14.48 9.19 28.85
CA LEU A 14 14.08 8.18 27.88
C LEU A 14 14.11 8.83 26.49
N PRO A 15 14.82 8.25 25.50
CA PRO A 15 14.72 8.73 24.14
C PRO A 15 13.27 8.53 23.68
N LEU A 16 12.54 9.64 23.55
CA LEU A 16 11.32 9.67 22.77
C LEU A 16 11.74 9.36 21.34
N VAL A 17 11.63 8.08 20.94
CA VAL A 17 11.65 7.72 19.52
C VAL A 17 10.41 8.36 18.92
N SER A 18 10.58 9.58 18.41
CA SER A 18 9.56 10.28 17.65
C SER A 18 9.31 9.47 16.38
N TYR A 19 8.23 8.69 16.37
CA TYR A 19 7.77 7.92 15.20
C TYR A 19 7.23 8.79 14.06
N ALA A 20 7.10 10.11 14.27
CA ALA A 20 6.68 11.04 13.24
C ALA A 20 7.72 11.08 12.10
N GLY A 21 7.28 10.81 10.87
CA GLY A 21 8.13 10.83 9.66
C GLY A 21 8.44 9.45 9.06
N VAL A 22 8.43 8.36 9.83
CA VAL A 22 8.71 7.02 9.28
C VAL A 22 7.66 6.55 8.26
N PRO A 23 6.34 6.74 8.46
CA PRO A 23 5.35 6.34 7.47
C PRO A 23 5.47 7.15 6.16
N MET A 24 5.62 8.48 6.26
CA MET A 24 5.85 9.37 5.11
C MET A 24 7.10 8.97 4.34
N ASP A 25 8.23 8.78 5.03
CA ASP A 25 9.49 8.40 4.40
C ASP A 25 9.37 7.03 3.72
N THR A 26 8.65 6.09 4.32
CA THR A 26 8.38 4.77 3.71
C THR A 26 7.64 4.92 2.38
N VAL A 27 6.55 5.70 2.34
CA VAL A 27 5.80 5.95 1.10
C VAL A 27 6.66 6.66 0.08
N LYS A 28 7.40 7.70 0.50
CA LYS A 28 8.29 8.47 -0.37
C LYS A 28 9.39 7.61 -1.00
N THR A 29 10.02 6.74 -0.22
CA THR A 29 11.00 5.78 -0.73
C THR A 29 10.38 4.82 -1.73
N GLY A 30 9.21 4.24 -1.41
CA GLY A 30 8.51 3.32 -2.30
C GLY A 30 8.14 3.97 -3.64
N VAL A 31 7.51 5.15 -3.60
CA VAL A 31 7.17 5.93 -4.79
C VAL A 31 8.42 6.26 -5.61
N ASN A 32 9.47 6.80 -4.98
CA ASN A 32 10.69 7.17 -5.70
C ASN A 32 11.38 5.97 -6.35
N LYS A 33 11.39 4.80 -5.70
CA LYS A 33 11.91 3.55 -6.31
C LYS A 33 11.09 3.18 -7.55
N VAL A 34 9.76 3.23 -7.47
CA VAL A 34 8.88 2.95 -8.62
C VAL A 34 9.15 3.93 -9.76
N LEU A 35 9.19 5.24 -9.47
CA LEU A 35 9.44 6.28 -10.48
C LEU A 35 10.84 6.14 -11.10
N SER A 36 11.84 5.76 -10.32
CA SER A 36 13.20 5.51 -10.84
C SER A 36 13.23 4.37 -11.85
N VAL A 37 12.45 3.30 -11.62
CA VAL A 37 12.33 2.19 -12.58
C VAL A 37 11.45 2.59 -13.76
N ALA A 38 10.37 3.35 -13.51
CA ALA A 38 9.44 3.81 -14.54
C ALA A 38 10.11 4.76 -15.56
N GLY A 39 10.97 5.66 -15.08
CA GLY A 39 11.70 6.63 -15.91
C GLY A 39 13.04 6.16 -16.46
N ASP A 40 13.50 4.94 -16.13
CA ASP A 40 14.83 4.44 -16.52
C ASP A 40 14.97 4.34 -18.06
N PRO A 41 15.87 5.14 -18.69
CA PRO A 41 16.09 5.09 -20.13
C PRO A 41 16.57 3.71 -20.64
N ALA A 42 17.25 2.94 -19.80
CA ALA A 42 17.72 1.60 -20.15
C ALA A 42 16.59 0.56 -20.21
N LEU A 43 15.39 0.90 -19.74
CA LEU A 43 14.20 0.04 -19.72
C LEU A 43 13.09 0.55 -20.65
N LYS A 44 13.44 1.31 -21.70
CA LYS A 44 12.49 1.89 -22.66
C LYS A 44 12.07 0.93 -23.77
N ASP A 45 12.90 -0.02 -24.13
CA ASP A 45 12.62 -0.94 -25.23
C ASP A 45 11.57 -1.98 -24.83
N GLU A 46 10.75 -2.42 -25.79
CA GLU A 46 9.75 -3.48 -25.59
C GLU A 46 10.37 -4.77 -25.02
N ALA A 47 11.62 -5.08 -25.39
CA ALA A 47 12.37 -6.21 -24.85
C ALA A 47 12.63 -6.10 -23.33
N ALA A 48 12.69 -4.87 -22.79
CA ALA A 48 12.92 -4.59 -21.38
C ALA A 48 11.62 -4.42 -20.57
N LYS A 49 10.47 -4.30 -21.25
CA LYS A 49 9.15 -4.07 -20.61
C LYS A 49 8.84 -5.07 -19.52
N LYS A 50 9.02 -6.37 -19.79
CA LYS A 50 8.79 -7.43 -18.80
C LYS A 50 9.69 -7.29 -17.56
N SER A 51 10.98 -6.98 -17.77
CA SER A 51 11.90 -6.75 -16.65
C SER A 51 11.50 -5.52 -15.82
N LYS A 52 11.03 -4.46 -16.47
CA LYS A 52 10.52 -3.25 -15.83
C LYS A 52 9.29 -3.55 -14.97
N GLU A 53 8.34 -4.31 -15.50
CA GLU A 53 7.16 -4.79 -14.78
C GLU A 53 7.53 -5.62 -13.54
N GLU A 54 8.44 -6.59 -13.70
CA GLU A 54 8.92 -7.44 -12.59
C GLU A 54 9.60 -6.61 -11.48
N LYS A 55 10.43 -5.63 -11.85
CA LYS A 55 11.07 -4.71 -10.89
C LYS A 55 10.04 -3.88 -10.12
N ILE A 56 9.04 -3.33 -10.81
CA ILE A 56 7.98 -2.55 -10.17
C ILE A 56 7.16 -3.44 -9.22
N ARG A 57 6.77 -4.65 -9.64
CA ARG A 57 6.04 -5.60 -8.78
C ARG A 57 6.85 -6.01 -7.56
N ALA A 58 8.17 -6.17 -7.70
CA ALA A 58 9.05 -6.46 -6.58
C ALA A 58 9.04 -5.31 -5.56
N ILE A 59 9.20 -4.07 -6.03
CA ILE A 59 9.11 -2.87 -5.17
C ILE A 59 7.74 -2.81 -4.48
N ILE A 60 6.64 -2.95 -5.21
CA ILE A 60 5.29 -2.94 -4.62
C ILE A 60 5.18 -4.01 -3.51
N GLY A 61 5.71 -5.21 -3.76
CA GLY A 61 5.75 -6.30 -2.76
C GLY A 61 6.54 -5.98 -1.49
N GLU A 62 7.55 -5.11 -1.55
CA GLU A 62 8.32 -4.67 -0.38
C GLU A 62 7.52 -3.70 0.50
N PHE A 63 6.70 -2.84 -0.10
CA PHE A 63 6.03 -1.74 0.61
C PHE A 63 4.58 -2.04 1.00
N PHE A 64 3.94 -3.06 0.41
CA PHE A 64 2.55 -3.41 0.67
C PHE A 64 2.40 -4.61 1.60
N ASP A 65 1.39 -4.55 2.47
CA ASP A 65 0.88 -5.73 3.19
C ASP A 65 -0.40 -6.22 2.51
N PHE A 66 -0.22 -7.08 1.51
CA PHE A 66 -1.32 -7.69 0.77
C PHE A 66 -2.18 -8.62 1.63
N SER A 67 -1.67 -9.12 2.76
CA SER A 67 -2.45 -9.95 3.68
C SER A 67 -3.48 -9.11 4.42
N VAL A 68 -3.05 -7.95 4.97
CA VAL A 68 -3.96 -7.00 5.63
C VAL A 68 -4.94 -6.42 4.62
N LEU A 69 -4.46 -5.99 3.45
CA LEU A 69 -5.32 -5.48 2.37
C LEU A 69 -6.41 -6.50 2.02
N SER A 70 -6.02 -7.75 1.71
CA SER A 70 -6.95 -8.83 1.36
C SER A 70 -7.97 -9.14 2.45
N ARG A 71 -7.52 -9.25 3.70
CA ARG A 71 -8.40 -9.51 4.85
C ARG A 71 -9.41 -8.39 5.05
N LEU A 72 -8.98 -7.13 4.88
CA LEU A 72 -9.88 -5.99 4.94
C LEU A 72 -10.85 -6.00 3.77
N THR A 73 -10.40 -6.31 2.55
CA THR A 73 -11.29 -6.35 1.38
C THR A 73 -12.38 -7.42 1.53
N LEU A 74 -12.05 -8.64 2.00
CA LEU A 74 -13.07 -9.67 2.26
C LEU A 74 -13.91 -9.41 3.52
N GLY A 75 -13.36 -8.65 4.48
CA GLY A 75 -14.07 -8.29 5.71
C GLY A 75 -14.55 -9.51 6.48
N LYS A 76 -15.85 -9.55 6.82
CA LYS A 76 -16.44 -10.67 7.58
C LYS A 76 -16.34 -12.01 6.84
N ASN A 77 -16.37 -11.99 5.50
CA ASN A 77 -16.37 -13.20 4.68
C ASN A 77 -14.99 -13.88 4.67
N TRP A 78 -13.93 -13.23 5.15
CA TRP A 78 -12.59 -13.83 5.28
C TRP A 78 -12.62 -15.18 6.01
N LYS A 79 -13.49 -15.30 7.02
CA LYS A 79 -13.64 -16.51 7.84
C LYS A 79 -14.29 -17.68 7.10
N GLU A 80 -14.92 -17.44 5.95
CA GLU A 80 -15.55 -18.48 5.12
C GLU A 80 -14.53 -19.19 4.23
N PHE A 81 -13.35 -18.58 4.03
CA PHE A 81 -12.28 -19.14 3.22
C PHE A 81 -11.42 -20.08 4.08
N LYS A 82 -11.13 -21.27 3.57
CA LYS A 82 -10.12 -22.17 4.15
C LYS A 82 -8.72 -21.53 4.10
N PRO A 83 -7.76 -21.94 4.94
CA PRO A 83 -6.40 -21.38 4.92
C PRO A 83 -5.73 -21.37 3.53
N ASP A 84 -5.86 -22.44 2.76
CA ASP A 84 -5.31 -22.50 1.40
C ASP A 84 -6.03 -21.55 0.45
N GLN A 85 -7.34 -21.39 0.60
CA GLN A 85 -8.14 -20.43 -0.17
C GLN A 85 -7.80 -18.99 0.19
N GLN A 86 -7.50 -18.70 1.45
CA GLN A 86 -7.04 -17.38 1.89
C GLN A 86 -5.70 -17.03 1.24
N LYS A 87 -4.74 -17.97 1.27
CA LYS A 87 -3.43 -17.79 0.62
C LYS A 87 -3.58 -17.59 -0.88
N GLU A 88 -4.41 -18.40 -1.53
CA GLU A 88 -4.69 -18.27 -2.96
C GLU A 88 -5.35 -16.92 -3.28
N PHE A 89 -6.35 -16.50 -2.50
CA PHE A 89 -7.02 -15.22 -2.67
C PHE A 89 -6.02 -14.06 -2.59
N VAL A 90 -5.12 -14.06 -1.59
CA VAL A 90 -4.10 -13.01 -1.45
C VAL A 90 -3.23 -12.92 -2.70
N GLY A 91 -2.78 -14.07 -3.23
CA GLY A 91 -1.98 -14.11 -4.45
C GLY A 91 -2.73 -13.58 -5.66
N LEU A 92 -3.93 -14.11 -5.92
CA LEU A 92 -4.75 -13.70 -7.07
C LEU A 92 -5.18 -12.23 -7.00
N TYR A 93 -5.55 -11.75 -5.82
CA TYR A 93 -5.99 -10.38 -5.65
C TYR A 93 -4.82 -9.39 -5.75
N ARG A 94 -3.63 -9.76 -5.25
CA ARG A 94 -2.40 -9.01 -5.52
C ARG A 94 -2.16 -8.89 -7.02
N THR A 95 -2.15 -10.01 -7.74
CA THR A 95 -1.91 -10.00 -9.19
C THR A 95 -2.94 -9.13 -9.92
N LEU A 96 -4.23 -9.28 -9.58
CA LEU A 96 -5.29 -8.45 -10.14
C LEU A 96 -5.02 -6.94 -9.95
N LEU A 97 -4.66 -6.52 -8.73
CA LEU A 97 -4.39 -5.12 -8.44
C LEU A 97 -3.17 -4.63 -9.20
N GLU A 98 -2.08 -5.41 -9.20
CA GLU A 98 -0.89 -5.07 -9.97
C GLU A 98 -1.23 -4.92 -11.45
N ASP A 99 -1.95 -5.85 -12.07
CA ASP A 99 -2.29 -5.78 -13.50
C ASP A 99 -3.14 -4.56 -13.86
N VAL A 100 -4.11 -4.21 -13.00
CA VAL A 100 -5.02 -3.06 -13.20
C VAL A 100 -4.25 -1.73 -13.18
N TYR A 101 -3.25 -1.59 -12.31
CA TYR A 101 -2.57 -0.31 -12.10
C TYR A 101 -1.18 -0.22 -12.73
N LEU A 102 -0.54 -1.34 -13.07
CA LEU A 102 0.80 -1.38 -13.63
C LEU A 102 0.88 -0.66 -14.97
N GLY A 103 -0.13 -0.80 -15.83
CA GLY A 103 -0.19 -0.06 -17.09
C GLY A 103 -0.08 1.46 -16.89
N ARG A 104 -0.78 2.01 -15.89
CA ARG A 104 -0.72 3.44 -15.56
C ARG A 104 0.63 3.86 -14.98
N ILE A 105 1.27 2.99 -14.19
CA ILE A 105 2.61 3.25 -13.65
C ILE A 105 3.64 3.26 -14.79
N LEU A 106 3.49 2.38 -15.78
CA LEU A 106 4.38 2.31 -16.94
C LEU A 106 4.21 3.49 -17.90
N GLU A 107 3.04 4.12 -17.92
CA GLU A 107 2.73 5.35 -18.67
C GLU A 107 3.35 6.61 -18.06
N TYR A 108 3.99 6.52 -16.88
CA TYR A 108 4.65 7.65 -16.22
C TYR A 108 5.59 8.41 -17.17
N SER A 109 5.39 9.73 -17.22
CA SER A 109 6.05 10.64 -18.16
C SER A 109 6.59 11.90 -17.45
N ASP A 110 7.28 11.68 -16.34
CA ASP A 110 7.93 12.70 -15.50
C ASP A 110 6.97 13.57 -14.67
N GLU A 111 5.78 13.06 -14.34
CA GLU A 111 4.85 13.75 -13.45
C GLU A 111 5.43 13.93 -12.03
N LYS A 112 5.33 15.13 -11.46
CA LYS A 112 5.83 15.36 -10.10
C LYS A 112 4.87 14.76 -9.07
N VAL A 113 5.39 14.01 -8.10
CA VAL A 113 4.62 13.61 -6.92
C VAL A 113 4.87 14.57 -5.78
N GLU A 114 3.80 15.17 -5.26
CA GLU A 114 3.84 16.02 -4.06
C GLU A 114 3.35 15.22 -2.85
N PHE A 115 4.09 15.30 -1.74
CA PHE A 115 3.75 14.70 -0.46
C PHE A 115 3.22 15.79 0.46
N ALA A 116 1.91 15.83 0.64
CA ALA A 116 1.24 16.98 1.26
C ALA A 116 1.18 16.87 2.79
N LYS A 117 0.75 15.72 3.33
CA LYS A 117 0.49 15.57 4.76
C LYS A 117 0.60 14.13 5.24
N GLU A 118 1.22 13.93 6.40
CA GLU A 118 1.09 12.72 7.22
C GLU A 118 0.01 12.94 8.29
N THR A 119 -0.90 11.99 8.45
CA THR A 119 -1.91 11.99 9.52
C THR A 119 -1.88 10.64 10.24
N MET A 120 -1.47 10.63 11.50
CA MET A 120 -1.60 9.43 12.34
C MET A 120 -3.08 9.17 12.63
N LEU A 121 -3.53 7.95 12.36
CA LEU A 121 -4.89 7.47 12.63
C LEU A 121 -4.96 6.70 13.96
N SER A 122 -3.85 6.09 14.36
CA SER A 122 -3.59 5.47 15.66
C SER A 122 -2.07 5.31 15.84
N GLU A 123 -1.61 4.74 16.95
CA GLU A 123 -0.18 4.43 17.16
C GLU A 123 0.42 3.51 16.07
N THR A 124 -0.42 2.71 15.42
CA THR A 124 -0.03 1.69 14.43
C THR A 124 -0.64 1.92 13.05
N LYS A 125 -1.30 3.06 12.81
CA LYS A 125 -1.89 3.40 11.52
C LYS A 125 -1.67 4.86 11.16
N ALA A 126 -1.37 5.11 9.89
CA ALA A 126 -1.20 6.46 9.36
C ALA A 126 -1.85 6.59 7.98
N GLU A 127 -2.15 7.81 7.57
CA GLU A 127 -2.57 8.15 6.21
C GLU A 127 -1.62 9.21 5.65
N ILE A 128 -0.99 8.90 4.51
CA ILE A 128 -0.09 9.78 3.78
C ILE A 128 -0.84 10.33 2.58
N HIS A 129 -0.99 11.65 2.54
CA HIS A 129 -1.66 12.35 1.45
C HIS A 129 -0.63 12.74 0.39
N THR A 130 -0.81 12.25 -0.83
CA THR A 130 0.00 12.66 -1.97
C THR A 130 -0.87 13.12 -3.12
N LYS A 131 -0.27 13.80 -4.08
CA LYS A 131 -0.88 14.12 -5.36
C LYS A 131 0.13 13.99 -6.49
N ILE A 132 -0.32 13.42 -7.60
CA ILE A 132 0.43 13.45 -8.87
C ILE A 132 0.06 14.75 -9.59
N LEU A 133 1.07 15.54 -9.94
CA LEU A 133 0.94 16.77 -10.71
C LEU A 133 1.19 16.46 -12.19
N ALA A 134 0.11 16.15 -12.90
CA ALA A 134 0.14 15.98 -14.35
C ALA A 134 -0.05 17.34 -15.05
N LYS A 135 0.25 17.41 -16.36
CA LYS A 135 0.18 18.66 -17.14
C LYS A 135 -1.18 19.38 -17.09
N SER A 136 -2.27 18.62 -16.95
CA SER A 136 -3.64 19.13 -17.02
C SER A 136 -4.49 18.84 -15.78
N ALA A 137 -3.96 18.11 -14.80
CA ALA A 137 -4.72 17.69 -13.63
C ALA A 137 -3.82 17.38 -12.43
N GLU A 138 -4.36 17.61 -11.24
CA GLU A 138 -3.81 17.03 -10.00
C GLU A 138 -4.62 15.78 -9.66
N ILE A 139 -3.95 14.65 -9.42
CA ILE A 139 -4.60 13.37 -9.09
C ILE A 139 -4.24 13.03 -7.63
N PRO A 140 -5.17 13.18 -6.68
CA PRO A 140 -4.93 12.81 -5.29
C PRO A 140 -4.80 11.30 -5.12
N ILE A 141 -3.72 10.87 -4.44
CA ILE A 141 -3.47 9.48 -4.09
C ILE A 141 -3.05 9.42 -2.62
N ASN A 142 -3.91 8.90 -1.75
CA ASN A 142 -3.56 8.72 -0.35
C ASN A 142 -3.21 7.27 -0.06
N TYR A 143 -2.20 7.06 0.78
CA TYR A 143 -1.75 5.73 1.22
C TYR A 143 -2.10 5.55 2.69
N ARG A 144 -2.82 4.46 3.00
CA ARG A 144 -3.02 4.06 4.39
C ARG A 144 -2.01 3.01 4.78
N MET A 145 -1.29 3.32 5.84
CA MET A 145 -0.16 2.58 6.35
C MET A 145 -0.54 1.87 7.65
N VAL A 146 -0.02 0.66 7.85
CA VAL A 146 -0.09 -0.09 9.10
C VAL A 146 1.32 -0.46 9.55
N LEU A 147 1.58 -0.34 10.85
CA LEU A 147 2.81 -0.83 11.46
C LEU A 147 2.67 -2.33 11.75
N GLN A 148 3.48 -3.15 11.08
CA GLN A 148 3.53 -4.60 11.20
C GLN A 148 4.96 -5.05 11.43
N ASN A 149 5.21 -5.78 12.52
CA ASN A 149 6.53 -6.30 12.88
C ASN A 149 7.64 -5.23 12.88
N GLY A 150 7.31 -4.00 13.29
CA GLY A 150 8.25 -2.87 13.30
C GLY A 150 8.41 -2.15 11.96
N GLU A 151 7.75 -2.60 10.89
CA GLU A 151 7.80 -1.98 9.57
C GLU A 151 6.45 -1.37 9.18
N TRP A 152 6.48 -0.18 8.59
CA TRP A 152 5.28 0.42 8.00
C TRP A 152 5.01 -0.17 6.62
N LYS A 153 3.77 -0.59 6.38
CA LYS A 153 3.33 -1.16 5.09
C LYS A 153 2.03 -0.53 4.63
N VAL A 154 1.89 -0.32 3.33
CA VAL A 154 0.63 0.12 2.70
C VAL A 154 -0.38 -1.02 2.77
N TYR A 155 -1.59 -0.75 3.27
CA TYR A 155 -2.69 -1.71 3.28
C TYR A 155 -3.93 -1.24 2.49
N ASP A 156 -3.99 0.03 2.09
CA ASP A 156 -5.05 0.59 1.25
C ASP A 156 -4.52 1.82 0.51
N VAL A 157 -5.05 2.05 -0.68
CA VAL A 157 -4.75 3.23 -1.50
C VAL A 157 -6.08 3.88 -1.87
N ILE A 158 -6.14 5.20 -1.74
CA ILE A 158 -7.31 6.01 -2.03
C ILE A 158 -6.96 6.88 -3.24
N ILE A 159 -7.52 6.55 -4.40
CA ILE A 159 -7.31 7.31 -5.64
C ILE A 159 -8.56 8.14 -5.87
N GLU A 160 -8.41 9.46 -6.01
CA GLU A 160 -9.51 10.39 -6.25
C GLU A 160 -10.67 10.21 -5.24
N GLY A 161 -10.32 9.96 -3.98
CA GLY A 161 -11.29 9.75 -2.89
C GLY A 161 -11.87 8.33 -2.79
N VAL A 162 -11.54 7.43 -3.71
CA VAL A 162 -12.03 6.05 -3.72
C VAL A 162 -10.99 5.08 -3.17
N SER A 163 -11.29 4.47 -2.02
CA SER A 163 -10.48 3.40 -1.41
C SER A 163 -10.57 2.11 -2.21
N MET A 164 -9.42 1.53 -2.56
CA MET A 164 -9.33 0.23 -3.21
C MET A 164 -9.97 -0.87 -2.36
N VAL A 165 -9.67 -0.89 -1.06
CA VAL A 165 -10.26 -1.87 -0.12
C VAL A 165 -11.79 -1.77 -0.13
N LYS A 166 -12.36 -0.56 -0.04
CA LYS A 166 -13.81 -0.37 -0.05
C LYS A 166 -14.44 -0.75 -1.40
N ASN A 167 -13.81 -0.36 -2.50
CA ASN A 167 -14.31 -0.62 -3.85
C ASN A 167 -14.39 -2.13 -4.14
N TYR A 168 -13.32 -2.87 -3.88
CA TYR A 168 -13.34 -4.32 -4.11
C TYR A 168 -14.17 -5.08 -3.06
N ARG A 169 -14.27 -4.57 -1.82
CA ARG A 169 -15.14 -5.17 -0.80
C ARG A 169 -16.58 -5.22 -1.27
N SER A 170 -17.12 -4.14 -1.84
CA SER A 170 -18.51 -4.12 -2.31
C SER A 170 -18.72 -5.13 -3.45
N GLN A 171 -17.78 -5.20 -4.40
CA GLN A 171 -17.83 -6.15 -5.51
C GLN A 171 -17.77 -7.60 -5.03
N PHE A 172 -16.83 -7.94 -4.14
CA PHE A 172 -16.69 -9.30 -3.61
C PHE A 172 -17.86 -9.68 -2.72
N GLN A 173 -18.45 -8.75 -1.95
CA GLN A 173 -19.68 -9.01 -1.21
C GLN A 173 -20.84 -9.38 -2.13
N GLN A 174 -20.98 -8.72 -3.29
CA GLN A 174 -22.05 -9.06 -4.24
C GLN A 174 -21.85 -10.45 -4.85
N LEU A 175 -20.60 -10.83 -5.16
CA LEU A 175 -20.29 -12.17 -5.67
C LEU A 175 -20.53 -13.24 -4.61
N LEU A 176 -20.05 -13.02 -3.38
CA LEU A 176 -20.18 -13.96 -2.26
C LEU A 176 -21.62 -14.04 -1.73
N ALA A 177 -22.47 -13.04 -1.94
CA ALA A 177 -23.89 -13.12 -1.62
C ALA A 177 -24.65 -14.10 -2.55
N LYS A 178 -24.10 -14.40 -3.73
CA LYS A 178 -24.71 -15.26 -4.76
C LYS A 178 -23.94 -16.54 -5.02
N GLY A 179 -22.85 -16.77 -4.31
CA GLY A 179 -21.90 -17.85 -4.57
C GLY A 179 -21.03 -18.15 -3.38
N SER A 180 -19.98 -18.93 -3.62
CA SER A 180 -19.05 -19.42 -2.61
C SER A 180 -17.68 -18.76 -2.72
N PRO A 181 -16.80 -18.92 -1.70
CA PRO A 181 -15.38 -18.62 -1.82
C PRO A 181 -14.73 -19.22 -3.08
N ALA A 182 -15.13 -20.43 -3.48
CA ALA A 182 -14.60 -21.09 -4.67
C ALA A 182 -15.01 -20.37 -5.97
N ASP A 183 -16.22 -19.83 -6.02
CA ASP A 183 -16.70 -19.05 -7.17
C ASP A 183 -15.93 -17.73 -7.31
N LEU A 184 -15.70 -17.03 -6.18
CA LEU A 184 -14.87 -15.82 -6.21
C LEU A 184 -13.45 -16.11 -6.67
N LEU A 185 -12.82 -17.17 -6.15
CA LEU A 185 -11.48 -17.58 -6.58
C LEU A 185 -11.45 -17.92 -8.07
N LYS A 186 -12.46 -18.61 -8.59
CA LYS A 186 -12.60 -18.89 -10.02
C LYS A 186 -12.67 -17.59 -10.83
N THR A 187 -13.51 -16.63 -10.43
CA THR A 187 -13.60 -15.32 -11.09
C THR A 187 -12.24 -14.59 -11.08
N LEU A 188 -11.50 -14.64 -9.98
CA LEU A 188 -10.18 -14.01 -9.91
C LEU A 188 -9.16 -14.69 -10.82
N ARG A 189 -9.11 -16.03 -10.87
CA ARG A 189 -8.26 -16.77 -11.82
C ARG A 189 -8.55 -16.38 -13.26
N GLU A 190 -9.83 -16.28 -13.62
CA GLU A 190 -10.24 -15.87 -14.97
C GLU A 190 -9.83 -14.44 -15.32
N LYS A 191 -9.79 -13.53 -14.34
CA LYS A 191 -9.32 -12.16 -14.55
C LYS A 191 -7.80 -12.08 -14.68
N VAL A 192 -7.07 -12.78 -13.82
CA VAL A 192 -5.60 -12.81 -13.83
C VAL A 192 -5.06 -13.49 -15.09
N ASN A 193 -5.71 -14.54 -15.59
CA ASN A 193 -5.27 -15.26 -16.80
C ASN A 193 -5.59 -14.54 -18.12
N LYS A 194 -6.34 -13.43 -18.08
CA LYS A 194 -6.70 -12.63 -19.26
C LYS A 194 -5.87 -11.35 -19.42
N ALA A 195 -5.10 -10.97 -18.40
CA ALA A 195 -4.16 -9.86 -18.44
C ALA A 195 -2.83 -10.31 -19.07
#